data_AF-A0A7V6Q6S6-F1
#
_entry.id   AF-A0A7V6Q6S6-F1
#
_cell.length_a   1.000
_cell.length_b   1.000
_cell.length_c   1.000
_cell.angle_alpha   90.00
_cell.angle_beta   90.00
_cell.angle_gamma   90.00
#
_symmetry.space_group_name_H-M   'P 1'
#
loop_
_entity.id
_entity.type
_entity.pdbx_description
1 polymer ?
#
loop_
_entity_poly.entity_id
_entity_poly.type
_entity_poly.pdbx_seq_one_letter_code
_entity_poly.pdbx_strand_id
1 'polypeptide(L)' 'MRLKGKAVFNTTPETKARALEVMPSLKNLYSVYDSRFEVFYVEEGEATFYSMTGEPRTVKL' A
#
# COMPACT_ATOMS: atom_id res chain seq x y z
N MET A 1 3.78 -0.02 14.15
CA MET A 1 3.06 -1.17 13.57
C MET A 1 4.06 -2.01 12.77
N ARG A 2 3.99 -3.34 12.85
CA ARG A 2 4.73 -4.24 11.97
C ARG A 2 3.73 -4.93 11.05
N LEU A 3 3.95 -4.87 9.75
CA LEU A 3 3.11 -5.53 8.74
C LEU A 3 3.96 -6.59 8.04
N LYS A 4 3.44 -7.81 7.96
CA LYS A 4 3.99 -8.89 7.13
C LYS A 4 2.90 -9.35 6.17
N GLY A 5 3.27 -9.86 5.00
CA GLY A 5 2.33 -10.32 3.98
C GLY A 5 3.02 -10.46 2.64
N LYS A 6 2.28 -10.90 1.64
CA LYS A 6 2.78 -11.10 0.28
C LYS A 6 2.54 -9.84 -0.54
N ALA A 7 3.60 -9.26 -1.08
CA ALA A 7 3.47 -8.14 -2.01
C ALA A 7 3.07 -8.66 -3.40
N VAL A 8 1.90 -8.25 -3.88
CA VAL A 8 1.39 -8.60 -5.21
C VAL A 8 1.31 -7.34 -6.06
N PHE A 9 2.07 -7.32 -7.15
CA PHE A 9 2.08 -6.21 -8.09
C PHE A 9 0.80 -6.23 -8.93
N ASN A 10 0.08 -5.11 -8.93
CA ASN A 10 -1.11 -4.90 -9.74
C ASN A 10 -1.03 -3.51 -10.39
N THR A 11 -0.07 -3.39 -11.29
CA THR A 11 0.27 -2.16 -11.99
C THR A 11 -0.60 -2.02 -13.23
N THR A 12 -1.89 -1.71 -13.06
CA THR A 12 -2.82 -1.40 -14.15
C THR A 12 -3.07 0.12 -14.24
N PRO A 13 -3.50 0.64 -15.39
CA PRO A 13 -3.85 2.06 -15.52
C PRO A 13 -4.91 2.50 -14.50
N GLU A 14 -5.85 1.61 -14.17
CA GLU A 14 -6.94 1.87 -13.22
C GLU A 14 -6.44 1.97 -11.78
N THR A 15 -5.56 1.04 -11.34
CA THR A 15 -4.97 1.11 -9.99
C THR A 15 -4.05 2.30 -9.84
N LYS A 16 -3.29 2.65 -10.89
CA LYS A 16 -2.48 3.87 -10.93
C LYS A 16 -3.34 5.13 -10.83
N ALA A 17 -4.40 5.22 -11.61
CA ALA A 17 -5.32 6.36 -11.55
C ALA A 17 -5.90 6.50 -10.13
N ARG A 18 -6.33 5.40 -9.53
CA ARG A 18 -6.88 5.41 -8.16
C ARG A 18 -5.86 5.81 -7.11
N ALA A 19 -4.62 5.33 -7.21
CA ALA A 19 -3.53 5.72 -6.31
C ALA A 19 -3.23 7.23 -6.40
N LEU A 20 -3.21 7.79 -7.62
CA LEU A 20 -3.01 9.22 -7.84
C LEU A 20 -4.21 10.07 -7.39
N GLU A 21 -5.44 9.54 -7.44
CA GLU A 21 -6.63 10.21 -6.88
C GLU A 21 -6.60 10.28 -5.36
N VAL A 22 -6.28 9.15 -4.71
CA VAL A 22 -6.23 9.06 -3.24
C VAL A 22 -5.04 9.86 -2.69
N MET A 23 -3.93 9.90 -3.42
CA MET A 23 -2.74 10.65 -3.03
C MET A 23 -2.30 11.60 -4.16
N PRO A 24 -2.93 12.78 -4.28
CA PRO A 24 -2.66 13.74 -5.36
C PRO A 24 -1.21 14.22 -5.42
N SER A 25 -0.48 14.19 -4.30
CA SER A 25 0.94 14.56 -4.24
C SER A 25 1.82 13.69 -5.14
N LEU A 26 1.42 12.44 -5.41
CA LEU A 26 2.13 11.54 -6.33
C LEU A 26 2.07 12.02 -7.78
N LYS A 27 1.06 12.81 -8.17
CA LYS A 27 0.91 13.34 -9.54
C LYS A 27 2.04 14.28 -9.95
N ASN A 28 2.76 14.84 -8.98
CA ASN A 28 3.91 15.71 -9.25
C ASN A 28 5.15 14.93 -9.70
N LEU A 29 5.21 13.63 -9.41
CA LEU A 29 6.38 12.77 -9.69
C LEU A 29 6.08 11.64 -10.66
N TYR A 30 4.83 11.15 -10.67
CA TYR A 30 4.40 9.98 -11.41
C TYR A 30 3.13 10.26 -12.21
N SER A 31 2.97 9.53 -13.31
CA SER A 31 1.76 9.56 -14.14
C SER A 31 1.22 8.15 -14.36
N VAL A 32 -0.05 8.05 -14.77
CA VAL A 32 -0.69 6.76 -15.08
C VAL A 32 0.07 5.99 -16.17
N TYR A 33 0.68 6.72 -17.11
CA TYR A 33 1.45 6.16 -18.21
C TYR A 33 2.96 6.11 -17.94
N ASP A 34 3.41 6.47 -16.73
CA ASP A 34 4.84 6.37 -16.36
C ASP A 34 5.21 4.88 -16.22
N SER A 35 6.30 4.48 -16.87
CA SER A 35 6.86 3.13 -16.81
C SER A 35 7.52 2.82 -15.47
N ARG A 36 7.86 3.85 -14.68
CA ARG A 36 8.50 3.72 -13.36
C ARG A 36 7.51 3.65 -12.21
N PHE A 37 6.23 3.96 -12.47
CA PHE A 37 5.21 3.92 -11.43
C PHE A 37 4.64 2.50 -11.33
N GLU A 38 4.92 1.83 -10.22
CA GLU A 38 4.40 0.50 -9.92
C GLU A 38 3.49 0.56 -8.69
N VAL A 39 2.38 -0.16 -8.77
CA VAL A 39 1.40 -0.24 -7.68
C VAL A 39 1.31 -1.71 -7.27
N PHE A 40 1.49 -1.95 -5.99
CA PHE A 40 1.32 -3.27 -5.40
C PHE A 40 0.43 -3.18 -4.17
N TYR A 41 -0.21 -4.30 -3.85
CA TYR A 41 -1.00 -4.46 -2.64
C TYR A 41 -0.44 -5.62 -1.81
N VAL A 42 -0.82 -5.65 -0.54
CA VAL A 42 -0.43 -6.72 0.37
C VAL A 42 -1.58 -7.74 0.42
N GLU A 43 -1.31 -8.94 -0.07
CA GLU A 43 -2.17 -10.12 0.05
C GLU A 43 -1.76 -10.92 1.29
N GLU A 44 -2.73 -11.54 1.98
CA GLU A 44 -2.49 -12.33 3.22
C GLU A 44 -1.72 -11.54 4.30
N GLY A 45 -2.07 -10.26 4.46
CA GLY A 45 -1.40 -9.37 5.39
C GLY A 45 -1.70 -9.70 6.85
N GLU A 46 -0.70 -9.63 7.71
CA GLU A 46 -0.88 -9.63 9.16
C GLU A 46 -0.20 -8.39 9.74
N ALA A 47 -0.98 -7.54 10.39
CA ALA A 47 -0.55 -6.31 11.01
C ALA A 47 -0.55 -6.44 12.54
N THR A 48 0.62 -6.30 13.16
CA THR A 48 0.76 -6.20 14.62
C THR A 48 0.97 -4.75 15.02
N PHE A 49 0.04 -4.24 15.82
CA PHE A 49 0.08 -2.91 16.40
C PHE A 49 0.68 -3.01 17.80
N TYR A 50 1.68 -2.18 18.08
CA TYR A 50 2.33 -2.08 19.39
C TYR A 50 1.99 -0.70 19.97
N SER A 51 1.70 -0.65 21.27
CA SER A 51 1.51 0.59 22.03
C SER A 51 2.56 0.63 23.14
N MET A 52 2.96 1.83 23.58
CA MET A 52 3.92 1.99 24.69
C MET A 52 3.36 1.51 26.04
N THR A 53 2.03 1.49 26.18
CA THR A 53 1.33 1.18 27.44
C THR A 53 0.34 0.03 27.32
N GLY A 54 0.17 -0.54 26.13
CA GLY A 54 -0.85 -1.56 25.85
C GLY A 54 -0.26 -2.81 25.22
N GLU A 55 -0.97 -3.92 25.39
CA GLU A 55 -0.58 -5.18 24.78
C GLU A 55 -0.62 -5.11 23.24
N PRO A 56 0.30 -5.81 22.56
CA PRO A 56 0.31 -5.84 21.11
C PRO A 56 -0.94 -6.52 20.56
N ARG A 57 -1.59 -5.89 19.57
CA ARG A 57 -2.77 -6.45 18.89
C ARG A 57 -2.38 -6.89 17.49
N THR A 58 -2.75 -8.10 17.09
CA THR A 58 -2.52 -8.62 15.74
C THR A 58 -3.83 -8.74 14.98
N VAL A 59 -3.87 -8.24 13.75
CA VAL A 59 -5.04 -8.28 12.85
C VAL A 59 -4.62 -8.91 11.52
N LYS A 60 -5.45 -9.83 11.01
CA LYS A 60 -5.30 -10.39 9.66
C LYS A 60 -6.11 -9.55 8.67
N LEU A 61 -5.51 -9.25 7.53
CA LEU A 61 -6.03 -8.45 6.42
C LEU A 61 -6.62 -9.36 5.33
#